data_AF-A0AAV0YS33-F1
#
_entry.id   AF-A0AAV0YS33-F1
#
_cell.length_a   1.000
_cell.length_b   1.000
_cell.length_c   1.000
_cell.angle_alpha   90.00
_cell.angle_beta   90.00
_cell.angle_gamma   90.00
#
_symmetry.space_group_name_H-M   'P 1'
#
loop_
_entity.id
_entity.type
_entity.pdbx_description
1 polymer ?
#
loop_
_entity_poly.entity_id
_entity_poly.type
_entity_poly.pdbx_seq_one_letter_code
_entity_poly.pdbx_strand_id
1 'polypeptide(L)'
;MPCLRQEFIMLQPCARLRKLRPNFKETGGSVTAGNTSSISDGAATLVLVSVEKALKLGLQVIAKITGYADAAQEPESLLFPELSPKQGRRFHKLINEAFIVAALHIIETISVLANSTY
;
A
#
# COMPACT_ATOMS: atom_id res chain seq x y z
N MET A 1 19.39 -21.73 8.90
CA MET A 1 18.82 -21.64 7.54
C MET A 1 18.43 -20.18 7.33
N PRO A 2 19.03 -19.39 6.42
CA PRO A 2 18.68 -17.98 6.37
C PRO A 2 17.51 -17.78 5.38
N CYS A 3 16.37 -17.28 5.89
CA CYS A 3 15.20 -16.85 5.13
C CYS A 3 15.50 -15.56 4.35
N LEU A 4 16.47 -15.60 3.43
CA LEU A 4 16.91 -14.43 2.64
C LEU A 4 16.01 -14.11 1.45
N ARG A 5 14.97 -14.92 1.21
CA ARG A 5 14.05 -14.74 0.10
C ARG A 5 12.63 -14.67 0.63
N GLN A 6 11.90 -13.64 0.22
CA GLN A 6 10.47 -13.54 0.49
C GLN A 6 9.75 -14.71 -0.21
N GLU A 7 9.10 -15.56 0.57
CA GLU A 7 8.54 -16.83 0.10
C GLU A 7 7.33 -16.64 -0.85
N PHE A 8 6.74 -15.44 -0.84
CA PHE A 8 5.46 -15.15 -1.48
C PHE A 8 5.53 -14.54 -2.88
N ILE A 9 6.70 -14.43 -3.50
CA ILE A 9 6.81 -13.99 -4.91
C ILE A 9 6.46 -15.16 -5.85
N MET A 10 5.17 -15.36 -6.08
CA MET A 10 4.64 -16.38 -6.98
C MET A 10 4.07 -15.74 -8.25
N LEU A 11 4.90 -15.59 -9.29
CA LEU A 11 4.46 -15.06 -10.58
C LEU A 11 3.57 -16.07 -11.30
N GLN A 12 2.32 -15.68 -11.55
CA GLN A 12 1.32 -16.50 -12.25
C GLN A 12 1.10 -15.96 -13.67
N PRO A 13 1.04 -16.82 -14.70
CA PRO A 13 0.64 -16.40 -16.05
C PRO A 13 -0.79 -15.84 -16.06
N CYS A 14 -1.07 -14.83 -16.88
CA CYS A 14 -2.40 -14.22 -17.01
C CYS A 14 -3.51 -15.23 -17.33
N ALA A 15 -3.18 -16.30 -18.07
CA ALA A 15 -4.10 -17.39 -18.38
C ALA A 15 -4.53 -18.20 -17.15
N ARG A 16 -3.67 -18.30 -16.13
CA ARG A 16 -4.00 -18.95 -14.86
C ARG A 16 -4.79 -18.03 -13.94
N LEU A 17 -4.47 -16.74 -13.90
CA LEU A 17 -5.19 -15.75 -13.09
C LEU A 17 -6.68 -15.67 -13.46
N ARG A 18 -7.03 -15.72 -14.76
CA ARG A 18 -8.44 -15.69 -15.23
C ARG A 18 -9.27 -16.91 -14.82
N LYS A 19 -8.62 -18.04 -14.48
CA LYS A 19 -9.31 -19.30 -14.11
C LYS A 19 -9.56 -19.42 -12.61
N LEU A 20 -9.09 -18.46 -11.81
CA LEU A 20 -9.28 -18.47 -10.36
C LEU A 20 -10.75 -18.20 -10.02
N ARG A 21 -11.26 -18.94 -9.03
CA ARG A 21 -12.60 -18.71 -8.49
C ARG A 21 -12.57 -17.51 -7.54
N PRO A 22 -13.67 -16.75 -7.44
CA PRO A 22 -13.78 -15.69 -6.46
C PRO A 22 -13.78 -16.25 -5.03
N ASN A 23 -13.13 -15.53 -4.11
CA ASN A 23 -12.95 -15.99 -2.72
C ASN A 23 -13.98 -15.40 -1.74
N PHE A 24 -14.55 -14.22 -2.03
CA PHE A 24 -15.37 -13.46 -1.07
C PHE A 24 -16.87 -13.45 -1.40
N LYS A 25 -17.25 -13.67 -2.67
CA LYS A 25 -18.65 -13.79 -3.11
C LYS A 25 -18.76 -14.97 -4.06
N GLU A 26 -19.72 -15.85 -3.81
CA GLU A 26 -19.90 -17.09 -4.57
C GLU A 26 -20.28 -16.85 -6.03
N THR A 27 -21.11 -15.84 -6.29
CA THR A 27 -21.53 -15.46 -7.65
C THR A 27 -21.26 -13.98 -7.91
N GLY A 28 -20.60 -13.68 -9.04
CA GLY A 28 -20.35 -12.31 -9.49
C GLY A 28 -19.23 -11.56 -8.76
N GLY A 29 -18.40 -12.25 -7.98
CA GLY A 29 -17.22 -11.64 -7.32
C GLY A 29 -16.04 -11.43 -8.28
N SER A 30 -15.33 -10.31 -8.13
CA SER A 30 -14.11 -9.99 -8.89
C SER A 30 -12.81 -10.26 -8.12
N VAL A 31 -12.90 -10.51 -6.80
CA VAL A 31 -11.75 -10.68 -5.91
C VAL A 31 -11.35 -12.16 -5.83
N THR A 32 -10.10 -12.47 -6.16
CA THR A 32 -9.52 -13.82 -6.27
C THR A 32 -8.17 -13.86 -5.57
N ALA A 33 -7.70 -15.04 -5.16
CA ALA A 33 -6.38 -15.18 -4.52
C ALA A 33 -5.18 -14.60 -5.31
N GLY A 34 -5.32 -14.39 -6.62
CA GLY A 34 -4.28 -13.79 -7.45
C GLY A 34 -4.29 -12.25 -7.48
N ASN A 35 -5.31 -11.60 -6.94
CA ASN A 35 -5.46 -10.14 -6.89
C ASN A 35 -5.59 -9.57 -5.47
N THR A 36 -5.26 -10.38 -4.47
CA THR A 36 -5.26 -10.03 -3.06
C THR A 36 -3.87 -10.22 -2.46
N SER A 37 -3.58 -9.51 -1.38
CA SER A 37 -2.40 -9.84 -0.58
C SER A 37 -2.53 -11.25 0.00
N SER A 38 -1.40 -11.97 0.02
CA SER A 38 -1.28 -13.22 0.76
C SER A 38 -1.07 -12.90 2.24
N ILE A 39 -1.59 -13.76 3.11
CA ILE A 39 -1.21 -13.75 4.53
C ILE A 39 0.29 -14.02 4.60
N SER A 40 1.02 -13.13 5.27
CA SER A 40 2.47 -13.22 5.40
C SER A 40 2.88 -12.97 6.84
N ASP A 41 3.80 -13.78 7.34
CA ASP A 41 4.41 -13.62 8.65
C ASP A 41 5.77 -12.93 8.49
N GLY A 42 5.94 -11.79 9.15
CA GLY A 42 7.17 -11.00 9.07
C GLY A 42 7.28 -9.99 10.20
N ALA A 43 8.52 -9.59 10.52
CA ALA A 43 8.81 -8.56 11.49
C ALA A 43 9.71 -7.49 10.87
N ALA A 44 9.45 -6.23 11.21
CA ALA A 44 10.28 -5.10 10.83
C ALA A 44 10.70 -4.30 12.08
N THR A 45 11.90 -3.74 12.08
CA THR A 45 12.41 -2.90 13.17
C THR A 45 13.05 -1.65 12.58
N LEU A 46 12.77 -0.50 13.20
CA LEU A 46 13.28 0.80 12.79
C LEU A 46 13.98 1.46 13.99
N VAL A 47 15.08 2.17 13.73
CA VAL A 47 15.78 2.98 14.73
C VAL A 47 15.55 4.44 14.41
N LEU A 48 15.01 5.19 15.38
CA LEU A 48 14.74 6.62 15.25
C LEU A 48 15.71 7.41 16.12
N VAL A 49 16.21 8.52 15.57
CA VAL A 49 17.16 9.41 16.24
C VAL A 49 16.84 10.86 15.88
N SER A 50 17.06 11.77 16.84
CA SER A 50 16.94 13.21 16.56
C SER A 50 18.09 13.68 15.67
N VAL A 51 17.86 14.72 14.87
CA VAL A 51 18.85 15.26 13.92
C VAL A 51 20.13 15.69 14.65
N GLU A 52 20.00 16.35 15.79
CA GLU A 52 21.16 16.78 16.58
C GLU A 52 22.00 15.60 17.08
N LYS A 53 21.36 14.52 17.51
CA LYS A 53 22.06 13.34 18.00
C LYS A 53 22.70 12.55 16.87
N ALA A 54 22.05 12.48 15.70
CA ALA A 54 22.63 11.89 14.50
C ALA A 54 23.91 12.63 14.07
N LEU A 55 23.90 13.96 14.08
CA LEU A 55 25.07 14.79 13.77
C LEU A 55 26.20 14.60 14.80
N LYS A 56 25.89 14.64 16.09
CA LYS A 56 26.88 14.43 17.17
C LYS A 56 27.54 13.04 17.11
N LEU A 57 26.80 12.04 16.66
CA LEU A 57 27.29 10.66 16.52
C LEU A 57 27.84 10.34 15.12
N GLY A 58 27.79 11.28 14.17
CA GLY A 58 28.26 11.07 12.79
C GLY A 58 27.48 9.99 12.01
N LEU A 59 26.20 9.77 12.34
CA LEU A 59 25.38 8.72 11.73
C LEU A 59 24.89 9.12 10.33
N GLN A 60 24.94 8.18 9.38
CA GLN A 60 24.34 8.35 8.06
C GLN A 60 22.82 8.15 8.16
N VAL A 61 22.07 9.24 7.96
CA VAL A 61 20.59 9.21 7.98
C VAL A 61 20.07 8.76 6.61
N ILE A 62 19.30 7.67 6.58
CA ILE A 62 18.73 7.09 5.35
C ILE A 62 17.42 7.74 4.89
N ALA A 63 16.63 8.30 5.82
CA ALA A 63 15.34 8.93 5.54
C ALA A 63 14.94 9.92 6.65
N LYS A 64 14.07 10.88 6.31
CA LYS A 64 13.48 11.83 7.26
C LYS A 64 11.95 11.72 7.21
N ILE A 65 11.30 11.63 8.37
CA ILE A 65 9.85 11.69 8.47
C ILE A 65 9.42 13.15 8.27
N THR A 66 8.66 13.43 7.20
CA THR A 66 8.19 14.78 6.87
C THR A 66 6.80 15.12 7.42
N GLY A 67 6.02 14.09 7.78
CA GLY A 67 4.67 14.21 8.30
C GLY A 67 3.99 12.84 8.30
N TYR A 68 2.90 12.72 9.07
CA TYR A 68 1.99 11.59 9.08
C TYR A 68 0.56 12.12 9.07
N ALA A 69 -0.39 11.33 8.57
CA ALA A 69 -1.80 11.67 8.61
C ALA A 69 -2.61 10.37 8.71
N ASP A 70 -3.67 10.40 9.51
CA ASP A 70 -4.61 9.28 9.67
C ASP A 70 -5.99 9.72 9.18
N ALA A 71 -6.72 8.79 8.57
CA ALA A 71 -8.10 8.97 8.13
C ALA A 71 -8.92 7.74 8.54
N ALA A 72 -10.17 7.96 8.97
CA ALA A 72 -11.07 6.91 9.37
C ALA A 72 -12.41 7.08 8.64
N GLN A 73 -13.06 5.95 8.32
CA GLN A 73 -14.34 5.90 7.62
C GLN A 73 -15.18 4.76 8.18
N GLU A 74 -16.43 4.67 7.74
CA GLU A 74 -17.30 3.56 8.07
C GLU A 74 -16.69 2.21 7.66
N PRO A 75 -16.90 1.13 8.43
CA PRO A 75 -16.27 -0.16 8.17
C PRO A 75 -16.54 -0.72 6.77
N GLU A 76 -17.71 -0.42 6.21
CA GLU A 76 -18.14 -0.88 4.88
C GLU A 76 -17.36 -0.19 3.75
N SER A 77 -16.86 1.03 3.97
CA SER A 77 -16.16 1.86 2.99
C SER A 77 -14.66 1.99 3.25
N LEU A 78 -14.13 1.26 4.24
CA LEU A 78 -12.72 1.30 4.67
C LEU A 78 -11.69 1.12 3.55
N LEU A 79 -12.04 0.41 2.47
CA LEU A 79 -11.18 0.18 1.31
C LEU A 79 -11.04 1.41 0.38
N PHE A 80 -11.87 2.43 0.56
CA PHE A 80 -11.99 3.57 -0.35
C PHE A 80 -11.79 4.88 0.41
N PRO A 81 -10.53 5.25 0.72
CA PRO A 81 -10.25 6.40 1.57
C PRO A 81 -10.79 7.69 0.95
N GLU A 82 -11.55 8.46 1.71
CA GLU A 82 -11.88 9.84 1.38
C GLU A 82 -10.61 10.70 1.45
N LEU A 83 -10.02 10.93 0.27
CA LEU A 83 -8.86 11.79 0.13
C LEU A 83 -9.32 13.24 0.12
N SER A 84 -9.22 13.91 1.26
CA SER A 84 -9.38 15.37 1.30
C SER A 84 -8.21 16.02 0.53
N PRO A 85 -8.47 16.90 -0.46
CA PRO A 85 -7.43 17.60 -1.22
C PRO A 85 -6.81 18.70 -0.36
N LYS A 86 -6.13 18.33 0.72
CA LYS A 86 -5.35 19.24 1.55
C LYS A 86 -3.91 18.81 1.54
N GLN A 87 -3.26 18.96 0.38
CA GLN A 87 -1.87 19.42 0.23
C GLN A 87 -1.36 19.15 -1.20
N GLY A 88 -1.12 20.23 -1.94
CA GLY A 88 -0.50 20.22 -3.27
C GLY A 88 0.99 19.88 -3.23
N ARG A 89 1.33 18.65 -2.85
CA ARG A 89 2.71 18.12 -2.95
C ARG A 89 2.75 16.90 -3.85
N ARG A 90 3.79 16.80 -4.67
CA ARG A 90 4.10 15.60 -5.45
C ARG A 90 4.48 14.48 -4.49
N PHE A 91 3.54 13.59 -4.19
CA PHE A 91 3.82 12.39 -3.41
C PHE A 91 4.49 11.34 -4.30
N HIS A 92 5.63 10.79 -3.86
CA HIS A 92 6.07 9.48 -4.33
C HIS A 92 5.13 8.46 -3.69
N LYS A 93 4.20 7.92 -4.48
CA LYS A 93 3.10 7.10 -3.98
C LYS A 93 3.57 5.66 -3.80
N LEU A 94 3.70 5.24 -2.55
CA LEU A 94 3.75 3.83 -2.16
C LEU A 94 2.40 3.53 -1.50
N ILE A 95 1.57 2.73 -2.17
CA ILE A 95 0.25 2.31 -1.70
C ILE A 95 0.36 0.85 -1.26
N ASN A 96 -0.29 0.50 -0.15
CA ASN A 96 -0.37 -0.90 0.26
C ASN A 96 -1.31 -1.68 -0.67
N GLU A 97 -0.83 -2.78 -1.25
CA GLU A 97 -1.58 -3.63 -2.19
C GLU A 97 -2.37 -4.72 -1.45
N ALA A 98 -3.16 -4.34 -0.45
CA ALA A 98 -4.01 -5.29 0.29
C ALA A 98 -5.02 -5.98 -0.64
N PHE A 99 -5.66 -5.20 -1.50
CA PHE A 99 -6.51 -5.66 -2.60
C PHE A 99 -6.24 -4.79 -3.82
N ILE A 100 -6.11 -5.40 -5.01
CA ILE A 100 -5.86 -4.64 -6.24
C ILE A 100 -7.00 -3.66 -6.53
N VAL A 101 -8.25 -3.99 -6.18
CA VAL A 101 -9.41 -3.09 -6.36
C VAL A 101 -9.27 -1.79 -5.56
N ALA A 102 -8.74 -1.88 -4.33
CA ALA A 102 -8.53 -0.70 -3.48
C ALA A 102 -7.37 0.14 -4.02
N ALA A 103 -6.27 -0.49 -4.41
CA ALA A 103 -5.14 0.20 -5.01
C ALA A 103 -5.53 0.92 -6.31
N LEU A 104 -6.29 0.25 -7.20
CA LEU A 104 -6.77 0.84 -8.44
C LEU A 104 -7.70 2.02 -8.17
N HIS A 105 -8.67 1.88 -7.26
CA HIS A 105 -9.57 2.97 -6.90
C HIS A 105 -8.82 4.17 -6.34
N ILE A 106 -7.82 3.96 -5.47
CA ILE A 106 -6.99 5.06 -4.93
C ILE A 106 -6.23 5.75 -6.07
N ILE A 107 -5.65 4.99 -6.99
CA ILE A 107 -4.93 5.57 -8.14
C ILE A 107 -5.88 6.40 -9.01
N GLU A 108 -7.08 5.87 -9.31
CA GLU A 108 -8.10 6.57 -10.09
C GLU A 108 -8.57 7.84 -9.38
N THR A 109 -8.95 7.75 -8.11
CA THR A 109 -9.41 8.90 -7.31
C THR A 109 -8.34 9.97 -7.21
N ILE A 110 -7.07 9.61 -6.99
CA ILE A 110 -6.00 10.61 -6.99
C ILE A 110 -5.79 11.20 -8.39
N SER A 111 -5.92 10.41 -9.46
CA SER A 111 -5.77 10.90 -10.83
C SER A 111 -6.90 11.89 -11.19
N VAL A 112 -8.13 11.60 -10.77
CA VAL A 112 -9.27 12.51 -10.90
C VAL A 112 -9.04 13.80 -10.11
N LEU A 113 -8.59 13.70 -8.85
CA LEU A 113 -8.28 14.88 -8.04
C LEU A 113 -7.15 15.73 -8.64
N ALA A 114 -6.11 15.09 -9.18
CA ALA A 114 -5.01 15.80 -9.84
C ALA A 114 -5.46 16.53 -11.12
N ASN A 115 -6.40 15.94 -11.88
CA ASN A 115 -6.95 16.55 -13.09
C ASN A 115 -8.01 17.61 -12.79
N SER A 116 -8.70 17.54 -11.64
CA SER A 116 -9.72 18.51 -11.23
C SER A 116 -9.16 19.79 -10.59
N THR A 117 -7.87 19.82 -10.23
CA THR A 117 -7.19 21.01 -9.69
C THR A 117 -6.60 21.95 -10.75
N TYR A 118 -7.07 21.84 -12.00
CA TYR A 118 -6.72 22.74 -13.11
C TYR A 118 -7.94 23.44 -13.68
#